data_AF-A0A7W8LQT0-F1
#
_entry.id   AF-A0A7W8LQT0-F1
#
_cell.length_a   1.000
_cell.length_b   1.000
_cell.length_c   1.000
_cell.angle_alpha   90.00
_cell.angle_beta   90.00
_cell.angle_gamma   90.00
#
_symmetry.space_group_name_H-M   'P 1'
#
loop_
_entity.id
_entity.type
_entity.pdbx_description
1 polymer ?
#
loop_
_entity_poly.entity_id
_entity_poly.type
_entity_poly.pdbx_seq_one_letter_code
_entity_poly.pdbx_strand_id
1 'polypeptide(L)'
;MSQSKADLSIPRAVQDNACEGLRLREEHGFGGTEVGEHMAEQLAAGGALSEEEVRHVAQYFPRHAHDNLGQTGEGGDKPSRGYIAWLLWGGDEGRAWSEKAVAALDGEE
;
A
#
# COMPACT_ATOMS: atom_id res chain seq x y z
N MET A 1 8.88 -16.97 27.68
CA MET A 1 7.59 -16.38 27.25
C MET A 1 7.80 -15.96 25.81
N SER A 2 7.14 -16.62 24.86
CA SER A 2 7.26 -16.25 23.45
C SER A 2 6.32 -15.07 23.24
N GLN A 3 6.86 -13.85 23.11
CA GLN A 3 6.07 -12.72 22.62
C GLN A 3 5.66 -13.07 21.19
N SER A 4 4.36 -13.07 20.94
CA SER A 4 3.81 -13.27 19.60
C SER A 4 4.08 -12.00 18.81
N LYS A 5 5.27 -11.91 18.19
CA LYS A 5 5.66 -10.79 17.32
C LYS A 5 4.56 -10.56 16.28
N ALA A 6 4.04 -9.33 16.18
CA ALA A 6 3.06 -8.96 15.16
C ALA A 6 3.45 -9.51 13.77
N ASP A 7 2.49 -10.12 13.07
CA ASP A 7 2.72 -10.67 11.73
C ASP A 7 2.80 -9.53 10.70
N LEU A 8 4.03 -9.21 10.30
CA LEU A 8 4.34 -8.16 9.31
C LEU A 8 4.50 -8.72 7.90
N SER A 9 4.04 -9.96 7.66
CA SER A 9 4.04 -10.56 6.33
C SER A 9 3.08 -9.80 5.41
N ILE A 10 3.57 -9.46 4.22
CA ILE A 10 2.82 -8.68 3.22
C ILE A 10 1.74 -9.59 2.61
N PRO A 11 0.45 -9.29 2.79
CA PRO A 11 -0.64 -10.12 2.28
C PRO A 11 -0.64 -10.17 0.75
N ARG A 12 -1.11 -11.27 0.18
CA ARG A 12 -1.15 -11.43 -1.28
C ARG A 12 -1.91 -10.32 -2.00
N ALA A 13 -3.05 -9.89 -1.47
CA ALA A 13 -3.84 -8.82 -2.06
C ALA A 13 -3.09 -7.46 -2.08
N VAL A 14 -2.24 -7.21 -1.09
CA VAL A 14 -1.37 -6.01 -1.06
C VAL A 14 -0.34 -6.08 -2.18
N GLN A 15 0.25 -7.26 -2.39
CA GLN A 15 1.20 -7.50 -3.48
C GLN A 15 0.52 -7.29 -4.84
N ASP A 16 -0.68 -7.85 -5.03
CA ASP A 16 -1.42 -7.76 -6.29
C ASP A 16 -1.82 -6.30 -6.60
N ASN A 17 -2.23 -5.52 -5.58
CA ASN A 17 -2.50 -4.09 -5.72
C ASN A 17 -1.24 -3.29 -6.09
N ALA A 18 -0.11 -3.56 -5.43
CA ALA A 18 1.15 -2.89 -5.72
C ALA A 18 1.63 -3.20 -7.16
N CYS A 19 1.50 -4.46 -7.60
CA CYS A 19 1.77 -4.86 -8.98
C CYS A 19 0.91 -4.07 -9.98
N GLU A 20 -0.39 -3.95 -9.73
CA GLU A 20 -1.30 -3.21 -10.59
C GLU A 20 -0.99 -1.71 -10.59
N GLY A 21 -0.67 -1.13 -9.43
CA GLY A 21 -0.23 0.26 -9.32
C GLY A 21 1.02 0.55 -10.15
N LEU A 22 2.02 -0.35 -10.11
CA LEU A 22 3.23 -0.25 -10.93
C LEU A 22 2.91 -0.32 -12.43
N ARG A 23 2.04 -1.26 -12.83
CA ARG A 23 1.60 -1.40 -14.23
C ARG A 23 0.89 -0.14 -14.73
N LEU A 24 -0.04 0.41 -13.95
CA LEU A 24 -0.77 1.63 -14.30
C LEU A 24 0.16 2.85 -14.35
N ARG A 25 1.14 2.92 -13.44
CA ARG A 25 2.16 3.96 -13.46
C ARG A 25 3.03 3.89 -14.71
N GLU A 26 3.45 2.70 -15.12
CA GLU A 26 4.19 2.49 -16.37
C GLU A 26 3.35 2.91 -17.59
N GLU A 27 2.07 2.52 -17.62
CA GLU A 27 1.16 2.82 -18.73
C GLU A 27 0.86 4.32 -18.86
N HIS A 28 0.67 5.02 -17.75
CA HIS A 28 0.17 6.39 -17.75
C HIS A 28 1.23 7.46 -17.43
N GLY A 29 2.38 7.08 -16.86
CA GLY A 29 3.47 7.99 -16.53
C GLY A 29 3.21 8.89 -15.31
N PHE A 30 2.26 8.54 -14.44
CA PHE A 30 1.99 9.26 -13.19
C PHE A 30 1.42 8.33 -12.12
N GLY A 31 1.26 8.85 -10.90
CA GLY A 31 0.59 8.13 -9.81
C GLY A 31 1.42 8.03 -8.54
N GLY A 32 2.56 8.67 -8.41
CA GLY A 32 3.34 8.61 -7.17
C GLY A 32 4.67 9.33 -7.30
N THR A 33 5.40 9.38 -6.19
CA THR A 33 6.81 9.79 -6.12
C THR A 33 7.71 8.57 -6.25
N GLU A 34 9.02 8.79 -6.41
CA GLU A 34 10.02 7.69 -6.37
C GLU A 34 9.93 6.88 -5.08
N VAL A 35 9.57 7.51 -3.95
CA VAL A 35 9.34 6.80 -2.68
C VAL A 35 8.16 5.85 -2.77
N GLY A 36 7.05 6.28 -3.38
CA GLY A 36 5.87 5.43 -3.55
C GLY A 36 6.11 4.29 -4.54
N GLU A 37 6.88 4.53 -5.60
CA GLU A 37 7.31 3.50 -6.54
C GLU A 37 8.18 2.44 -5.84
N HIS A 38 9.20 2.87 -5.10
CA HIS A 38 10.08 1.95 -4.41
C HIS A 38 9.34 1.12 -3.35
N MET A 39 8.42 1.74 -2.61
CA MET A 39 7.56 1.01 -1.67
C MET A 39 6.67 -0.01 -2.40
N ALA A 40 6.12 0.35 -3.57
CA ALA A 40 5.34 -0.57 -4.38
C ALA A 40 6.15 -1.77 -4.87
N GLU A 41 7.41 -1.57 -5.29
CA GLU A 41 8.31 -2.67 -5.67
C GLU A 41 8.54 -3.64 -4.50
N GLN A 42 8.76 -3.11 -3.29
CA GLN A 42 8.92 -3.92 -2.09
C GLN A 42 7.63 -4.69 -1.76
N LEU A 43 6.48 -4.00 -1.78
CA LEU A 43 5.18 -4.62 -1.56
C LEU A 43 4.88 -5.70 -2.60
N ALA A 44 5.18 -5.47 -3.87
CA ALA A 44 4.97 -6.42 -4.95
C ALA A 44 5.90 -7.64 -4.84
N ALA A 45 7.14 -7.47 -4.37
CA ALA A 45 8.06 -8.57 -4.13
C ALA A 45 7.60 -9.52 -2.99
N GLY A 46 6.76 -9.02 -2.08
CA GLY A 46 6.24 -9.76 -0.94
C GLY A 46 7.29 -9.99 0.15
N GLY A 47 7.06 -11.00 0.99
CA GLY A 47 7.88 -11.21 2.19
C GLY A 47 7.29 -10.50 3.40
N ALA A 48 8.14 -9.89 4.22
CA ALA A 48 7.73 -9.14 5.41
C ALA A 48 8.44 -7.80 5.46
N LEU A 49 7.74 -6.79 5.96
CA LEU A 49 8.31 -5.47 6.21
C LEU A 49 8.83 -5.36 7.65
N SER A 50 9.74 -4.42 7.89
CA SER A 50 10.08 -3.97 9.23
C SER A 50 8.93 -3.16 9.87
N GLU A 51 8.95 -3.02 11.20
CA GLU A 51 7.97 -2.23 11.93
C GLU A 51 7.90 -0.78 11.44
N GLU A 52 9.06 -0.18 11.15
CA GLU A 52 9.15 1.19 10.63
C GLU A 52 8.50 1.32 9.24
N GLU A 53 8.71 0.34 8.37
CA GLU A 53 8.12 0.30 7.03
C GLU A 53 6.61 0.10 7.10
N VAL A 54 6.11 -0.81 7.94
CA VAL A 54 4.66 -1.00 8.14
C VAL A 54 4.01 0.27 8.68
N ARG A 55 4.64 0.95 9.65
CA ARG A 55 4.17 2.25 10.15
C ARG A 55 4.20 3.31 9.04
N HIS A 56 5.19 3.28 8.17
CA HIS A 56 5.28 4.21 7.05
C HIS A 56 4.12 4.00 6.07
N VAL A 57 3.81 2.74 5.74
CA VAL A 57 2.65 2.36 4.92
C VAL A 57 1.35 2.79 5.57
N ALA A 58 1.14 2.51 6.87
CA ALA A 58 -0.09 2.90 7.57
C ALA A 58 -0.34 4.41 7.57
N GLN A 59 0.72 5.21 7.76
CA GLN A 59 0.57 6.67 7.79
C GLN A 59 0.27 7.29 6.42
N TYR A 60 0.50 6.58 5.31
CA TYR A 60 0.20 7.07 3.96
C TYR A 60 -1.30 7.29 3.77
N PHE A 61 -2.12 6.27 4.04
CA PHE A 61 -3.54 6.24 3.71
C PHE A 61 -4.39 7.39 4.28
N PRO A 62 -4.31 7.79 5.57
CA PRO A 62 -5.15 8.87 6.09
C PRO A 62 -4.89 10.22 5.41
N ARG A 63 -3.68 10.43 4.87
CA ARG A 63 -3.33 11.68 4.15
C ARG A 63 -3.87 11.70 2.73
N HIS A 64 -4.16 10.54 2.15
CA HIS A 64 -4.50 10.35 0.73
C HIS A 64 -5.91 9.78 0.51
N ALA A 65 -6.72 9.61 1.56
CA ALA A 65 -8.08 9.07 1.47
C ALA A 65 -9.05 9.88 0.60
N HIS A 66 -8.71 11.14 0.28
CA HIS A 66 -9.54 12.05 -0.51
C HIS A 66 -9.00 12.29 -1.93
N ASP A 67 -7.99 11.53 -2.37
CA ASP A 67 -7.32 11.74 -3.67
C ASP A 67 -8.08 11.15 -4.86
N ASN A 68 -9.38 11.43 -5.00
CA ASN A 68 -10.22 11.00 -6.13
C ASN A 68 -10.10 9.49 -6.46
N LEU A 69 -10.21 8.65 -5.42
CA LEU A 69 -10.00 7.20 -5.51
C LEU A 69 -11.06 6.47 -6.35
N GLY A 70 -12.23 7.07 -6.57
CA GLY A 70 -13.31 6.47 -7.36
C GLY A 70 -13.10 6.50 -8.88
N GLN A 71 -12.07 7.18 -9.37
CA GLN A 71 -11.72 7.20 -10.79
C GLN A 71 -10.68 6.10 -11.07
N THR A 72 -11.16 4.87 -11.14
CA THR A 72 -10.36 3.64 -11.29
C THR A 72 -9.86 3.38 -12.71
N GLY A 73 -10.45 4.07 -13.69
CA GLY A 73 -10.23 3.81 -15.12
C GLY A 73 -11.07 2.66 -15.69
N GLU A 74 -12.00 2.11 -14.89
CA GLU A 74 -13.02 1.20 -15.41
C GLU A 74 -13.85 1.86 -16.52
N GLY A 75 -14.28 1.06 -17.50
CA GLY A 75 -15.04 1.57 -18.65
C GLY A 75 -14.19 2.24 -19.74
N GLY A 76 -12.86 2.19 -19.63
CA GLY A 76 -11.93 2.80 -20.59
C GLY A 76 -11.60 4.26 -20.29
N ASP A 77 -12.05 4.76 -19.15
CA ASP A 77 -11.64 6.06 -18.63
C ASP A 77 -10.19 6.02 -18.11
N LYS A 78 -9.58 7.20 -18.01
CA LYS A 78 -8.23 7.32 -17.46
C LYS A 78 -8.29 7.26 -15.92
N PRO A 79 -7.48 6.44 -15.23
CA PRO A 79 -7.42 6.45 -13.77
C PRO A 79 -6.88 7.78 -13.23
N SER A 80 -7.29 8.15 -12.01
CA SER A 80 -6.75 9.33 -11.34
C SER A 80 -5.33 9.08 -10.82
N ARG A 81 -4.58 10.17 -10.60
CA ARG A 81 -3.25 10.10 -9.98
C ARG A 81 -3.31 9.49 -8.58
N GLY A 82 -4.35 9.80 -7.83
CA GLY A 82 -4.53 9.30 -6.48
C GLY A 82 -4.91 7.83 -6.44
N TYR A 83 -5.72 7.35 -7.38
CA TYR A 83 -6.02 5.92 -7.49
C TYR A 83 -4.76 5.09 -7.76
N ILE A 84 -3.93 5.49 -8.73
CA ILE A 84 -2.65 4.80 -8.99
C ILE A 84 -1.76 4.85 -7.74
N ALA A 85 -1.67 6.01 -7.08
CA ALA A 85 -0.89 6.17 -5.85
C ALA A 85 -1.39 5.24 -4.75
N TRP A 86 -2.70 5.15 -4.59
CA TRP A 86 -3.33 4.28 -3.61
C TRP A 86 -2.96 2.81 -3.83
N LEU A 87 -2.97 2.36 -5.09
CA LEU A 87 -2.56 1.01 -5.46
C LEU A 87 -1.07 0.74 -5.21
N LEU A 88 -0.19 1.71 -5.53
CA LEU A 88 1.25 1.59 -5.25
C LEU A 88 1.53 1.32 -3.77
N TRP A 89 0.73 1.87 -2.86
CA TRP A 89 0.86 1.63 -1.42
C TRP A 89 0.08 0.41 -0.92
N GLY A 90 -0.55 -0.35 -1.82
CA GLY A 90 -1.20 -1.62 -1.50
C GLY A 90 -2.72 -1.57 -1.45
N GLY A 91 -3.35 -0.46 -1.83
CA GLY A 91 -4.81 -0.34 -1.88
C GLY A 91 -5.50 -0.35 -0.51
N ASP A 92 -6.83 -0.59 -0.51
CA ASP A 92 -7.59 -0.70 0.74
C ASP A 92 -7.12 -1.87 1.60
N GLU A 93 -6.64 -2.95 0.97
CA GLU A 93 -6.03 -4.09 1.64
C GLU A 93 -4.72 -3.72 2.33
N GLY A 94 -3.90 -2.87 1.69
CA GLY A 94 -2.68 -2.32 2.27
C GLY A 94 -2.99 -1.44 3.49
N ARG A 95 -4.04 -0.62 3.40
CA ARG A 95 -4.53 0.19 4.53
C ARG A 95 -4.94 -0.70 5.70
N ALA A 96 -5.86 -1.63 5.45
CA ALA A 96 -6.42 -2.47 6.50
C ALA A 96 -5.34 -3.35 7.17
N TRP A 97 -4.43 -3.90 6.38
CA TRP A 97 -3.31 -4.69 6.89
C TRP A 97 -2.35 -3.85 7.74
N SER A 98 -1.88 -2.72 7.20
CA SER A 98 -0.87 -1.90 7.87
C SER A 98 -1.42 -1.27 9.16
N GLU A 99 -2.66 -0.78 9.15
CA GLU A 99 -3.33 -0.28 10.36
C GLU A 99 -3.46 -1.36 11.44
N LYS A 100 -3.86 -2.58 11.06
CA LYS A 100 -3.97 -3.71 11.99
C LYS A 100 -2.60 -4.11 12.55
N ALA A 101 -1.58 -4.15 11.71
CA ALA A 101 -0.22 -4.50 12.12
C ALA A 101 0.35 -3.45 13.08
N VAL A 102 0.16 -2.15 12.81
CA VAL A 102 0.54 -1.06 13.73
C VAL A 102 -0.20 -1.18 15.06
N ALA A 103 -1.51 -1.43 15.05
CA ALA A 103 -2.28 -1.59 16.28
C ALA A 103 -1.82 -2.79 17.11
N ALA A 104 -1.37 -3.87 16.47
CA ALA A 104 -0.77 -5.02 17.16
C ALA A 104 0.57 -4.65 17.80
N LEU A 105 1.44 -3.93 17.08
CA LEU A 105 2.73 -3.46 17.59
C LEU A 105 2.59 -2.50 18.78
N ASP A 106 1.60 -1.59 18.74
CA ASP A 106 1.33 -0.65 19.83
C ASP A 106 0.65 -1.31 21.04
N GLY A 107 -0.05 -2.43 20.84
CA GLY A 107 -0.72 -3.20 21.90
C GLY A 107 0.17 -4.23 22.60
N GLU A 108 1.40 -4.42 22.13
CA GLU A 108 2.43 -5.27 22.78
C GLU A 108 3.18 -4.53 23.92
N GLU A 109 2.79 -3.29 24.25
CA GLU A 109 3.33 -2.49 25.36
C GLU A 109 2.81 -2.88 26.76
#